data_AF-A0A2E2IRI4-F1
#
_entry.id   AF-A0A2E2IRI4-F1
#
_cell.length_a   1.000
_cell.length_b   1.000
_cell.length_c   1.000
_cell.angle_alpha   90.00
_cell.angle_beta   90.00
_cell.angle_gamma   90.00
#
_symmetry.space_group_name_H-M   'P 1'
#
loop_
_entity.id
_entity.type
_entity.pdbx_description
1 polymer ?
#
loop_
_entity_poly.entity_id
_entity_poly.type
_entity_poly.pdbx_seq_one_letter_code
_entity_poly.pdbx_strand_id
1 'polypeptide(L)'
;MGLGTFAAAPLMLLLVSGGLDRDTEKHFEKIADSVAMIGTCQQHDFTVDVAGIEDWKGRALDMAVAGGMNREDAQARLDQEIANELERVQEQFATAQRMAHSRDHVTRFNRSMKRDCERLAKDDLAGDYFSES
;
A
#
# COMPACT_ATOMS: atom_id res chain seq x y z
N MET A 1 -58.41 23.72 20.93
CA MET A 1 -58.23 22.28 21.21
C MET A 1 -58.39 21.56 19.88
N GLY A 2 -57.47 20.80 19.29
CA GLY A 2 -56.15 20.34 19.71
C GLY A 2 -55.24 20.18 18.49
N LEU A 3 -53.95 20.11 18.80
CA LEU A 3 -52.78 20.05 17.92
C LEU A 3 -52.65 18.68 17.25
N GLY A 4 -52.02 18.63 16.08
CA GLY A 4 -51.68 17.39 15.39
C GLY A 4 -50.58 17.61 14.35
N THR A 5 -49.45 18.16 14.78
CA THR A 5 -48.19 18.19 14.02
C THR A 5 -47.69 16.77 13.82
N PHE A 6 -47.76 16.25 12.60
CA PHE A 6 -47.02 15.06 12.21
C PHE A 6 -45.56 15.46 12.01
N ALA A 7 -44.72 15.08 12.98
CA ALA A 7 -43.27 15.21 12.87
C ALA A 7 -42.77 14.37 11.69
N ALA A 8 -42.19 15.04 10.69
CA ALA A 8 -41.34 14.38 9.71
C ALA A 8 -40.14 13.80 10.46
N ALA A 9 -40.11 12.49 10.64
CA ALA A 9 -38.95 11.80 11.17
C ALA A 9 -37.78 12.02 10.19
N PRO A 10 -36.63 12.54 10.63
CA PRO A 10 -35.46 12.57 9.79
C PRO A 10 -35.05 11.12 9.58
N LEU A 11 -35.12 10.65 8.33
CA LEU A 11 -34.35 9.50 7.89
C LEU A 11 -32.88 9.83 8.19
N MET A 12 -32.37 9.30 9.30
CA MET A 12 -30.93 9.18 9.49
C MET A 12 -30.44 8.27 8.37
N LEU A 13 -29.91 8.89 7.32
CA LEU A 13 -28.97 8.27 6.39
C LEU A 13 -27.82 7.74 7.25
N LEU A 14 -27.90 6.47 7.62
CA LEU A 14 -26.74 5.68 8.00
C LEU A 14 -25.82 5.66 6.78
N LEU A 15 -24.95 6.66 6.71
CA LEU A 15 -23.68 6.59 6.01
C LEU A 15 -22.92 5.43 6.66
N VAL A 16 -23.22 4.21 6.22
CA VAL A 16 -22.27 3.12 6.31
C VAL A 16 -21.09 3.60 5.49
N SER A 17 -20.08 4.13 6.18
CA SER A 17 -18.74 4.27 5.66
C SER A 17 -18.37 2.91 5.10
N GLY A 18 -18.48 2.76 3.78
CA GLY A 18 -18.04 1.59 3.04
C GLY A 18 -16.54 1.52 3.19
N GLY A 19 -16.08 0.88 4.27
CA GLY A 19 -14.68 0.55 4.46
C GLY A 19 -14.26 -0.42 3.36
N LEU A 20 -12.98 -0.36 2.99
CA LEU A 20 -12.39 -1.42 2.17
C LEU A 20 -12.65 -2.76 2.85
N ASP A 21 -13.06 -3.75 2.06
CA ASP A 21 -13.01 -5.11 2.55
C ASP A 21 -11.53 -5.50 2.80
N ARG A 22 -11.33 -6.48 3.66
CA ARG A 22 -10.01 -6.87 4.13
C ARG A 22 -9.08 -7.34 3.01
N ASP A 23 -9.62 -7.95 1.96
CA ASP A 23 -8.79 -8.45 0.87
C ASP A 23 -8.31 -7.29 0.01
N THR A 24 -9.17 -6.33 -0.31
CA THR A 24 -8.77 -5.11 -1.03
C THR A 24 -7.79 -4.25 -0.22
N GLU A 25 -7.97 -4.14 1.10
CA GLU A 25 -7.00 -3.47 1.98
C GLU A 25 -5.63 -4.15 1.92
N LYS A 26 -5.58 -5.49 1.98
CA LYS A 26 -4.33 -6.25 1.83
C LYS A 26 -3.66 -5.99 0.47
N HIS A 27 -4.44 -5.88 -0.60
CA HIS A 27 -3.91 -5.49 -1.91
C HIS A 27 -3.27 -4.11 -1.88
N PHE A 28 -3.95 -3.11 -1.30
CA PHE A 28 -3.43 -1.75 -1.23
C PHE A 28 -2.12 -1.69 -0.42
N GLU A 29 -2.07 -2.35 0.73
CA GLU A 29 -0.87 -2.46 1.56
C GLU A 29 0.29 -3.11 0.79
N LYS A 30 0.06 -4.24 0.12
CA LYS A 30 1.14 -4.93 -0.62
C LYS A 30 1.59 -4.17 -1.85
N ILE A 31 0.70 -3.44 -2.52
CA ILE A 31 1.07 -2.53 -3.59
C ILE A 31 1.97 -1.41 -3.05
N ALA A 32 1.60 -0.80 -1.92
CA ALA A 32 2.39 0.26 -1.29
C ALA A 32 3.80 -0.21 -0.95
N ASP A 33 3.93 -1.37 -0.29
CA ASP A 33 5.23 -2.01 -0.02
C ASP A 33 6.03 -2.24 -1.32
N SER A 34 5.37 -2.77 -2.35
CA SER A 34 6.00 -3.10 -3.63
C SER A 34 6.53 -1.85 -4.32
N VAL A 35 5.73 -0.79 -4.41
CA VAL A 35 6.09 0.49 -5.03
C VAL A 35 7.25 1.15 -4.26
N ALA A 36 7.19 1.17 -2.94
CA ALA A 36 8.22 1.78 -2.12
C ALA A 36 9.58 1.07 -2.22
N MET A 37 9.58 -0.23 -2.52
CA MET A 37 10.77 -1.05 -2.57
C MET A 37 11.36 -1.28 -3.97
N ILE A 38 10.71 -0.83 -5.06
CA ILE A 38 11.17 -1.04 -6.45
C ILE A 38 12.67 -0.71 -6.61
N GLY A 39 13.06 0.52 -6.30
CA GLY A 39 14.44 0.99 -6.49
C GLY A 39 15.43 0.26 -5.58
N THR A 40 15.01 -0.12 -4.38
CA THR A 40 15.83 -0.88 -3.43
C THR A 40 16.08 -2.29 -3.94
N CYS A 41 15.05 -2.97 -4.45
CA CYS A 41 15.17 -4.34 -4.94
C CYS A 41 15.98 -4.42 -6.23
N GLN A 42 15.84 -3.43 -7.13
CA GLN A 42 16.70 -3.32 -8.30
C GLN A 42 18.19 -3.14 -7.94
N GLN A 43 18.50 -2.47 -6.82
CA GLN A 43 19.86 -2.36 -6.30
C GLN A 43 20.37 -3.63 -5.60
N HIS A 44 19.49 -4.59 -5.33
CA HIS A 44 19.78 -5.85 -4.63
C HIS A 44 19.61 -7.08 -5.53
N ASP A 45 19.82 -6.92 -6.83
CA ASP A 45 19.82 -7.99 -7.84
C ASP A 45 18.44 -8.62 -8.10
N PHE A 46 17.35 -7.88 -7.89
CA PHE A 46 16.00 -8.29 -8.31
C PHE A 46 15.57 -7.59 -9.59
N THR A 47 14.99 -8.36 -10.50
CA THR A 47 14.18 -7.86 -11.61
C THR A 47 12.78 -7.56 -11.09
N VAL A 48 12.31 -6.34 -11.36
CA VAL A 48 11.00 -5.85 -10.89
C VAL A 48 10.13 -5.52 -12.09
N ASP A 49 8.96 -6.15 -12.19
CA ASP A 49 7.95 -5.86 -13.21
C ASP A 49 7.13 -4.62 -12.82
N VAL A 50 7.69 -3.45 -13.09
CA VAL A 50 7.05 -2.15 -12.79
C VAL A 50 5.72 -1.98 -13.53
N ALA A 51 5.63 -2.47 -14.77
CA ALA A 51 4.40 -2.38 -15.56
C ALA A 51 3.30 -3.27 -14.95
N GLY A 52 3.65 -4.50 -14.55
CA GLY A 52 2.74 -5.41 -13.86
C GLY A 52 2.23 -4.85 -12.52
N ILE A 53 3.06 -4.14 -11.76
CA ILE A 53 2.65 -3.46 -10.52
C ILE A 53 1.65 -2.33 -10.81
N GLU A 54 1.87 -1.53 -11.87
CA GLU A 54 0.91 -0.48 -12.26
C GLU A 54 -0.42 -1.07 -12.76
N ASP A 55 -0.40 -2.16 -13.51
CA ASP A 55 -1.62 -2.88 -13.89
C ASP A 55 -2.32 -3.48 -12.66
N TRP A 56 -1.56 -3.94 -11.66
CA TRP A 56 -2.10 -4.45 -10.41
C TRP A 56 -2.80 -3.35 -9.59
N LYS A 57 -2.25 -2.14 -9.55
CA LYS A 57 -2.93 -0.96 -8.98
C LYS A 57 -4.30 -0.76 -9.62
N GLY A 58 -4.37 -0.81 -10.96
CA GLY A 58 -5.63 -0.72 -11.69
C GLY A 58 -6.65 -1.76 -11.23
N ARG A 59 -6.25 -3.03 -11.14
CA ARG A 59 -7.14 -4.12 -10.70
C ARG A 59 -7.59 -3.97 -9.24
N ALA A 60 -6.70 -3.56 -8.34
CA ALA A 60 -7.06 -3.34 -6.94
C ALA A 60 -8.07 -2.20 -6.77
N LEU A 61 -7.97 -1.13 -7.58
CA LEU A 61 -8.98 -0.08 -7.62
C LEU A 61 -10.32 -0.58 -8.15
N ASP A 62 -10.31 -1.43 -9.18
CA ASP A 62 -11.53 -2.06 -9.69
C ASP A 62 -12.19 -2.96 -8.63
N MET A 63 -11.40 -3.67 -7.82
CA MET A 63 -11.90 -4.43 -6.67
C MET A 63 -12.56 -3.53 -5.61
N ALA A 64 -11.91 -2.42 -5.24
CA ALA A 64 -12.48 -1.45 -4.30
C ALA A 64 -13.81 -0.89 -4.80
N VAL A 65 -13.89 -0.56 -6.09
CA VAL A 65 -15.11 -0.06 -6.73
C VAL A 65 -16.20 -1.13 -6.76
N ALA A 66 -15.85 -2.37 -7.08
CA ALA A 66 -16.79 -3.50 -7.01
C ALA A 66 -17.29 -3.76 -5.58
N GLY A 67 -16.47 -3.48 -4.57
CA GLY A 67 -16.82 -3.49 -3.15
C GLY A 67 -17.70 -2.31 -2.69
N GLY A 68 -17.97 -1.35 -3.58
CA GLY A 68 -18.87 -0.22 -3.33
C GLY A 68 -18.19 1.11 -3.03
N MET A 69 -16.85 1.19 -3.12
CA MET A 69 -16.12 2.45 -2.96
C MET A 69 -16.21 3.33 -4.22
N ASN A 70 -16.19 4.64 -4.05
CA ASN A 70 -16.00 5.55 -5.18
C ASN A 70 -14.57 5.39 -5.75
N ARG A 71 -14.40 5.44 -7.07
CA ARG A 71 -13.07 5.27 -7.69
C ARG A 71 -12.07 6.34 -7.25
N GLU A 72 -12.49 7.59 -7.11
CA GLU A 72 -11.62 8.69 -6.66
C GLU A 72 -11.20 8.49 -5.21
N ASP A 73 -12.11 8.06 -4.33
CA ASP A 73 -11.78 7.75 -2.95
C ASP A 73 -10.85 6.54 -2.83
N ALA A 74 -11.07 5.50 -3.63
CA ALA A 74 -10.19 4.32 -3.70
C ALA A 74 -8.78 4.70 -4.19
N GLN A 75 -8.70 5.56 -5.21
CA GLN A 75 -7.43 6.09 -5.72
C GLN A 75 -6.71 6.90 -4.65
N ALA A 76 -7.41 7.87 -4.02
CA ALA A 76 -6.84 8.69 -2.96
C ALA A 76 -6.36 7.84 -1.78
N ARG A 77 -7.10 6.77 -1.45
CA ARG A 77 -6.69 5.85 -0.39
C ARG A 77 -5.43 5.07 -0.76
N LEU A 78 -5.38 4.50 -1.96
CA LEU A 78 -4.19 3.78 -2.45
C LEU A 78 -2.96 4.70 -2.51
N ASP A 79 -3.13 5.92 -3.03
CA ASP A 79 -2.05 6.91 -3.10
C ASP A 79 -1.55 7.30 -1.71
N GLN A 80 -2.45 7.42 -0.72
CA GLN A 80 -2.07 7.68 0.66
C GLN A 80 -1.27 6.51 1.26
N GLU A 81 -1.67 5.25 1.03
CA GLU A 81 -0.90 4.09 1.51
C GLU A 81 0.50 4.06 0.87
N ILE A 82 0.59 4.30 -0.44
CA ILE A 82 1.88 4.41 -1.15
C ILE A 82 2.74 5.53 -0.56
N ALA A 83 2.17 6.71 -0.31
CA ALA A 83 2.89 7.84 0.26
C ALA A 83 3.42 7.54 1.67
N ASN A 84 2.59 6.94 2.53
CA ASN A 84 2.97 6.54 3.88
C ASN A 84 4.14 5.54 3.85
N GLU A 85 4.08 4.55 2.98
CA GLU A 85 5.11 3.51 2.90
C GLU A 85 6.41 4.05 2.31
N LEU A 86 6.32 4.94 1.30
CA LEU A 86 7.49 5.66 0.78
C LEU A 86 8.16 6.51 1.87
N GLU A 87 7.39 7.23 2.69
CA GLU A 87 7.92 8.00 3.82
C GLU A 87 8.60 7.08 4.83
N ARG A 88 7.95 5.97 5.20
CA ARG A 88 8.52 4.97 6.13
C ARG A 88 9.85 4.41 5.63
N VAL A 89 9.93 4.03 4.35
CA VAL A 89 11.18 3.52 3.75
C VAL A 89 12.24 4.62 3.71
N GLN A 90 11.88 5.84 3.33
CA GLN A 90 12.81 6.98 3.33
C GLN A 90 13.39 7.27 4.72
N GLU A 91 12.58 7.20 5.78
CA GLU A 91 13.05 7.36 7.16
C GLU A 91 14.05 6.28 7.57
N GLN A 92 13.84 5.03 7.12
CA GLN A 92 14.79 3.94 7.35
C GLN A 92 16.14 4.22 6.65
N PHE A 93 16.11 4.66 5.39
CA PHE A 93 17.32 5.05 4.66
C PHE A 93 18.02 6.26 5.29
N ALA A 94 17.27 7.29 5.70
CA ALA A 94 17.84 8.46 6.38
C ALA A 94 18.50 8.07 7.71
N THR A 95 17.91 7.12 8.44
CA THR A 95 18.49 6.57 9.67
C THR A 95 19.76 5.78 9.37
N ALA A 96 19.75 4.93 8.34
CA ALA A 96 20.94 4.20 7.91
C ALA A 96 22.06 5.14 7.47
N GLN A 97 21.74 6.22 6.75
CA GLN A 97 22.70 7.23 6.29
C GLN A 97 23.40 7.93 7.46
N ARG A 98 22.65 8.30 8.52
CA ARG A 98 23.24 8.85 9.76
C ARG A 98 24.22 7.89 10.43
N MET A 99 24.05 6.59 10.23
CA MET A 99 24.88 5.52 10.79
C MET A 99 25.95 4.98 9.81
N ALA A 100 26.06 5.57 8.61
CA ALA A 100 26.91 5.03 7.54
C ALA A 100 28.42 5.05 7.84
N HIS A 101 28.85 5.79 8.86
CA HIS A 101 30.22 5.79 9.36
C HIS A 101 30.66 4.43 9.95
N SER A 102 29.71 3.54 10.25
CA SER A 102 29.99 2.18 10.71
C SER A 102 29.70 1.15 9.62
N ARG A 103 30.75 0.45 9.18
CA ARG A 103 30.67 -0.62 8.18
C ARG A 103 29.69 -1.72 8.59
N ASP A 104 29.62 -2.05 9.87
CA ASP A 104 28.73 -3.07 10.39
C ASP A 104 27.27 -2.65 10.28
N HIS A 105 26.97 -1.36 10.53
CA HIS A 105 25.61 -0.83 10.36
C HIS A 105 25.18 -0.85 8.89
N VAL A 106 26.04 -0.40 7.97
CA VAL A 106 25.76 -0.45 6.52
C VAL A 106 25.52 -1.88 6.06
N THR A 107 26.35 -2.83 6.50
CA THR A 107 26.20 -4.25 6.12
C THR A 107 24.88 -4.84 6.63
N ARG A 108 24.49 -4.55 7.87
CA ARG A 108 23.23 -5.02 8.45
C ARG A 108 22.02 -4.40 7.76
N PHE A 109 22.09 -3.11 7.44
CA PHE A 109 21.02 -2.42 6.73
C PHE A 109 20.82 -3.00 5.32
N ASN A 110 21.88 -3.13 4.53
CA ASN A 110 21.80 -3.73 3.19
C ASN A 110 21.29 -5.17 3.24
N ARG A 111 21.68 -5.94 4.26
CA ARG A 111 21.13 -7.29 4.48
C ARG A 111 19.64 -7.27 4.82
N SER A 112 19.19 -6.29 5.59
CA SER A 112 17.77 -6.12 5.92
C SER A 112 16.97 -5.81 4.65
N MET A 113 17.41 -4.82 3.87
CA MET A 113 16.76 -4.43 2.62
C MET A 113 16.69 -5.58 1.61
N LYS A 114 17.78 -6.34 1.45
CA LYS A 114 17.76 -7.55 0.61
C LYS A 114 16.73 -8.57 1.09
N ARG A 115 16.61 -8.81 2.41
CA ARG A 115 15.59 -9.73 2.96
C ARG A 115 14.17 -9.26 2.72
N ASP A 116 13.93 -7.94 2.71
CA ASP A 116 12.62 -7.41 2.39
C ASP A 116 12.26 -7.65 0.92
N CYS A 117 13.23 -7.54 0.00
CA CYS A 117 13.05 -7.95 -1.40
C CYS A 117 12.82 -9.46 -1.56
N GLU A 118 13.57 -10.30 -0.84
CA GLU A 118 13.35 -11.77 -0.82
C GLU A 118 11.96 -12.13 -0.27
N ARG A 119 11.43 -11.34 0.67
CA ARG A 119 10.07 -11.52 1.20
C ARG A 119 9.03 -11.12 0.17
N LEU A 120 9.20 -9.98 -0.52
CA LEU A 120 8.28 -9.55 -1.57
C LEU A 120 8.23 -10.57 -2.71
N ALA A 121 9.38 -11.10 -3.14
CA ALA A 121 9.47 -12.15 -4.16
C ALA A 121 8.81 -13.49 -3.78
N LYS A 122 8.52 -13.69 -2.48
CA LYS A 122 7.85 -14.91 -1.96
C LYS A 122 6.44 -14.63 -1.45
N ASP A 123 5.98 -13.39 -1.52
CA ASP A 123 4.66 -13.01 -1.05
C ASP A 123 3.59 -13.46 -2.06
N ASP A 124 2.45 -13.96 -1.56
CA ASP A 124 1.39 -14.51 -2.40
C ASP A 124 0.76 -13.49 -3.36
N LEU A 125 0.86 -12.18 -3.05
CA LEU A 125 0.31 -11.11 -3.87
C LEU A 125 1.38 -10.40 -4.69
N ALA A 126 2.56 -10.18 -4.10
CA ALA A 126 3.62 -9.40 -4.76
C ALA A 126 4.63 -10.27 -5.53
N GLY A 127 4.75 -11.57 -5.22
CA GLY A 127 5.84 -12.43 -5.69
C GLY A 127 5.99 -12.47 -7.20
N ASP A 128 4.89 -12.47 -7.94
CA ASP A 128 4.90 -12.50 -9.40
C ASP A 128 5.59 -11.28 -10.04
N TYR A 129 5.76 -10.18 -9.31
CA TYR A 129 6.40 -8.96 -9.81
C TYR A 129 7.89 -8.83 -9.43
N PHE A 130 8.42 -9.72 -8.61
CA PHE A 130 9.80 -9.67 -8.12
C PHE A 130 10.49 -11.01 -8.34
N SER A 131 11.55 -11.01 -9.15
CA SER A 131 12.36 -12.21 -9.41
C SER A 131 13.83 -11.91 -9.17
N GLU A 132 14.57 -12.88 -8.64
CA GLU A 132 16.04 -12.77 -8.60
C GLU A 132 16.59 -12.75 -10.04
N SER A 133 17.57 -11.88 -10.29
CA SER A 133 18.17 -11.66 -11.63
C SER A 133 19.26 -12.67 -11.96
#